data_AF-A0A847IZA8-F1
#
_entry.id   AF-A0A847IZA8-F1
#
_cell.length_a   1.000
_cell.length_b   1.000
_cell.length_c   1.000
_cell.angle_alpha   90.00
_cell.angle_beta   90.00
_cell.angle_gamma   90.00
#
_symmetry.space_group_name_H-M   'P 1'
#
loop_
_entity.id
_entity.type
_entity.pdbx_description
1 polymer ?
#
loop_
_entity_poly.entity_id
_entity_poly.type
_entity_poly.pdbx_seq_one_letter_code
_entity_poly.pdbx_strand_id
1 'polypeptide(L)'
;MNFRLFLSLLLVATLAIMSNGVSAQDTFSIVAVDTITGEVGGAGASCLDDSAIAGGVLIISDIIPSRGSIHTQSYWHPTNQQNAHNRMMEGMSPDEIIEWLVANDIQNTPQKRQYGIVDFDQEGHPRSAAFTGTSCHNYKNHIIGPNYAIQGNILLGQQILDSMEYRFLNTEGSLAEKLMSALQGAKVPGADTRCLNEGTSSLSAFVRVAKPNDHPDSLWCHLVVTSTPYGVEPIDSLQVLFDQWLIWTNINERKLNEASISNVFPNPASQTFTIDIKPVYELNQATIRIFNNRGLLIDEAQWQGEPIIFNTVKYTTGIYYFQVSGNNMILDSGKFNIQK
;
A
#
# COMPACT_ATOMS: atom_id res chain seq x y z
N MET A 1 16.25 -53.37 45.93
CA MET A 1 16.27 -53.17 44.47
C MET A 1 14.83 -53.11 43.99
N ASN A 2 14.22 -51.91 44.01
CA ASN A 2 12.79 -51.74 43.81
C ASN A 2 12.50 -51.18 42.41
N PHE A 3 12.02 -52.08 41.55
CA PHE A 3 11.66 -51.88 40.14
C PHE A 3 10.42 -51.00 39.93
N ARG A 4 10.04 -50.18 40.92
CA ARG A 4 8.83 -49.33 40.90
C ARG A 4 9.11 -47.82 40.90
N LEU A 5 10.38 -47.41 40.91
CA LEU A 5 10.77 -45.99 40.83
C LEU A 5 11.22 -45.53 39.44
N PHE A 6 11.31 -46.42 38.44
CA PHE A 6 11.76 -46.05 37.09
C PHE A 6 10.62 -45.75 36.10
N LEU A 7 9.36 -46.02 36.45
CA LEU A 7 8.22 -45.80 35.54
C LEU A 7 7.52 -44.45 35.72
N SER A 8 7.84 -43.71 36.79
CA SER A 8 7.28 -42.38 37.06
C SER A 8 8.16 -41.23 36.56
N LEU A 9 9.34 -41.52 36.01
CA LEU A 9 10.27 -40.54 35.43
C LEU A 9 10.26 -40.51 33.90
N LEU A 10 9.50 -41.39 33.24
CA LEU A 10 9.38 -41.43 31.77
C LEU A 10 8.06 -40.86 31.23
N LEU A 11 7.20 -40.28 32.08
CA LEU A 11 5.90 -39.72 31.67
C LEU A 11 5.79 -38.20 31.87
N VAL A 12 6.94 -37.51 32.01
CA VAL A 12 7.00 -36.04 32.07
C VAL A 12 7.82 -35.45 30.91
N ALA A 13 8.36 -36.29 30.03
CA ALA A 13 9.34 -35.87 29.01
C ALA A 13 8.78 -35.62 27.60
N THR A 14 7.47 -35.60 27.39
CA THR A 14 6.90 -35.39 26.04
C THR A 14 5.61 -34.58 26.05
N LEU A 15 5.69 -33.32 26.50
CA LEU A 15 4.72 -32.31 26.05
C LEU A 15 5.35 -30.91 26.00
N ALA A 16 6.57 -30.84 25.45
CA ALA A 16 6.99 -29.62 24.77
C ALA A 16 6.30 -29.60 23.41
N ILE A 17 4.99 -29.29 23.42
CA ILE A 17 4.33 -28.83 22.20
C ILE A 17 5.09 -27.57 21.83
N MET A 18 5.87 -27.66 20.77
CA MET A 18 6.38 -26.51 20.04
C MET A 18 5.15 -25.72 19.61
N SER A 19 4.73 -24.77 20.45
CA SER A 19 3.89 -23.67 20.04
C SER A 19 4.72 -22.91 19.02
N ASN A 20 4.57 -23.26 17.74
CA ASN A 20 4.93 -22.36 16.66
C ASN A 20 4.21 -21.06 16.98
N GLY A 21 4.95 -20.08 17.48
CA GLY A 21 4.43 -18.77 17.80
C GLY A 21 3.90 -18.21 16.49
N VAL A 22 2.58 -18.27 16.30
CA VAL A 22 1.95 -17.53 15.22
C VAL A 22 1.99 -16.08 15.67
N SER A 23 3.08 -15.41 15.30
CA SER A 23 3.23 -13.98 15.50
C SER A 23 2.15 -13.27 14.70
N ALA A 24 1.48 -12.32 15.34
CA ALA A 24 0.55 -11.45 14.65
C ALA A 24 1.27 -10.75 13.49
N GLN A 25 0.59 -10.67 12.36
CA GLN A 25 1.07 -10.00 11.16
C GLN A 25 0.34 -8.66 11.10
N ASP A 26 0.93 -7.62 11.68
CA ASP A 26 0.46 -6.26 11.51
C ASP A 26 0.55 -5.94 10.02
N THR A 27 -0.50 -5.38 9.47
CA THR A 27 -0.66 -5.27 8.03
C THR A 27 -1.71 -4.21 7.79
N PHE A 28 -1.51 -3.37 6.79
CA PHE A 28 -2.56 -2.55 6.20
C PHE A 28 -2.63 -2.84 4.71
N SER A 29 -3.84 -2.98 4.18
CA SER A 29 -4.04 -3.30 2.78
C SER A 29 -5.40 -2.83 2.27
N ILE A 30 -5.51 -2.76 0.95
CA ILE A 30 -6.72 -2.39 0.21
C ILE A 30 -6.92 -3.38 -0.94
N VAL A 31 -8.16 -3.77 -1.18
CA VAL A 31 -8.61 -4.42 -2.42
C VAL A 31 -9.63 -3.51 -3.08
N ALA A 32 -9.63 -3.46 -4.41
CA ALA A 32 -10.56 -2.63 -5.17
C ALA A 32 -10.85 -3.19 -6.57
N VAL A 33 -12.00 -2.83 -7.12
CA VAL A 33 -12.37 -3.05 -8.53
C VAL A 33 -12.70 -1.72 -9.20
N ASP A 34 -12.39 -1.60 -10.49
CA ASP A 34 -12.76 -0.44 -11.30
C ASP A 34 -13.90 -0.79 -12.24
N THR A 35 -15.09 -0.24 -11.96
CA THR A 35 -16.31 -0.50 -12.75
C THR A 35 -16.27 0.05 -14.17
N ILE A 36 -15.32 0.93 -14.49
CA ILE A 36 -15.20 1.51 -15.85
C ILE A 36 -14.34 0.61 -16.74
N THR A 37 -13.24 0.09 -16.21
CA THR A 37 -12.26 -0.69 -16.98
C THR A 37 -12.39 -2.20 -16.78
N GLY A 38 -13.08 -2.63 -15.72
CA GLY A 38 -13.14 -4.02 -15.28
C GLY A 38 -11.85 -4.50 -14.59
N GLU A 39 -10.92 -3.60 -14.29
CA GLU A 39 -9.69 -3.93 -13.57
C GLU A 39 -10.02 -4.36 -12.13
N VAL A 40 -9.24 -5.31 -11.62
CA VAL A 40 -9.31 -5.77 -10.23
C VAL A 40 -7.91 -5.74 -9.63
N GLY A 41 -7.78 -5.36 -8.37
CA GLY A 41 -6.46 -5.21 -7.79
C GLY A 41 -6.45 -5.02 -6.28
N GLY A 42 -5.24 -4.96 -5.76
CA GLY A 42 -5.00 -4.70 -4.35
C GLY A 42 -3.58 -4.23 -4.09
N ALA A 43 -3.40 -3.60 -2.94
CA ALA A 43 -2.10 -3.15 -2.45
C ALA A 43 -2.01 -3.38 -0.95
N GLY A 44 -0.81 -3.60 -0.42
CA GLY A 44 -0.61 -3.85 1.00
C GLY A 44 0.82 -3.69 1.45
N ALA A 45 1.01 -3.48 2.75
CA ALA A 45 2.32 -3.40 3.38
C ALA A 45 2.29 -3.96 4.81
N SER A 46 3.43 -4.48 5.28
CA SER A 46 3.59 -5.08 6.62
C SER A 46 5.02 -4.92 7.10
N CYS A 47 5.22 -4.83 8.42
CA CYS A 47 6.49 -4.96 9.13
C CYS A 47 6.96 -6.43 9.21
N LEU A 48 6.74 -7.16 8.12
CA LEU A 48 7.27 -8.51 7.89
C LEU A 48 7.89 -8.47 6.50
N ASP A 49 9.12 -8.94 6.40
CA ASP A 49 9.88 -8.97 5.16
C ASP A 49 10.20 -10.42 4.77
N ASP A 50 11.00 -10.56 3.71
CA ASP A 50 11.46 -11.84 3.18
C ASP A 50 12.21 -12.70 4.22
N SER A 51 12.80 -12.09 5.26
CA SER A 51 13.47 -12.83 6.33
C SER A 51 12.49 -13.49 7.31
N ALA A 52 11.30 -12.89 7.48
CA ALA A 52 10.24 -13.42 8.33
C ALA A 52 9.29 -14.35 7.56
N ILE A 53 8.93 -13.98 6.33
CA ILE A 53 8.03 -14.72 5.44
C ILE A 53 8.53 -14.54 4.01
N ALA A 54 8.83 -15.64 3.32
CA ALA A 54 9.23 -15.58 1.91
C ALA A 54 8.19 -14.82 1.06
N GLY A 55 8.64 -13.81 0.32
CA GLY A 55 7.79 -12.89 -0.44
C GLY A 55 7.21 -11.72 0.35
N GLY A 56 7.53 -11.60 1.64
CA GLY A 56 7.03 -10.55 2.53
C GLY A 56 5.50 -10.56 2.63
N VAL A 57 4.90 -9.36 2.57
CA VAL A 57 3.45 -9.16 2.69
C VAL A 57 2.63 -9.68 1.52
N LEU A 58 3.26 -10.06 0.39
CA LEU A 58 2.56 -10.53 -0.81
C LEU A 58 1.60 -11.70 -0.55
N ILE A 59 1.92 -12.52 0.46
CA ILE A 59 1.19 -13.73 0.84
C ILE A 59 -0.31 -13.51 1.13
N ILE A 60 -0.71 -12.29 1.49
CA ILE A 60 -2.11 -11.95 1.79
C ILE A 60 -2.97 -11.84 0.52
N SER A 61 -2.36 -11.70 -0.65
CA SER A 61 -3.01 -11.20 -1.86
C SER A 61 -3.38 -12.30 -2.85
N ASP A 62 -4.67 -12.35 -3.19
CA ASP A 62 -5.19 -13.16 -4.28
C ASP A 62 -6.02 -12.28 -5.22
N ILE A 63 -5.63 -12.25 -6.49
CA ILE A 63 -6.23 -11.42 -7.54
C ILE A 63 -6.76 -12.37 -8.61
N ILE A 64 -8.06 -12.30 -8.89
CA ILE A 64 -8.72 -13.18 -9.85
C ILE A 64 -9.21 -12.31 -11.02
N PRO A 65 -8.48 -12.30 -12.16
CA PRO A 65 -8.84 -11.50 -13.34
C PRO A 65 -10.32 -11.65 -13.72
N SER A 66 -10.96 -10.56 -14.10
CA SER A 66 -12.41 -10.45 -14.41
C SER A 66 -13.39 -10.76 -13.28
N ARG A 67 -12.92 -11.24 -12.11
CA ARG A 67 -13.79 -11.69 -11.03
C ARG A 67 -13.70 -10.79 -9.80
N GLY A 68 -12.52 -10.64 -9.20
CA GLY A 68 -12.39 -9.92 -7.93
C GLY A 68 -11.00 -9.99 -7.29
N SER A 69 -10.90 -9.46 -6.08
CA SER A 69 -9.68 -9.45 -5.29
C SER A 69 -9.97 -9.78 -3.82
N ILE A 70 -9.08 -10.57 -3.22
CA ILE A 70 -9.19 -11.10 -1.87
C ILE A 70 -7.88 -10.83 -1.14
N HIS A 71 -7.96 -10.10 -0.04
CA HIS A 71 -6.89 -10.03 0.95
C HIS A 71 -7.29 -10.79 2.22
N THR A 72 -6.46 -11.74 2.66
CA THR A 72 -6.59 -12.36 3.98
C THR A 72 -5.36 -12.05 4.81
N GLN A 73 -5.53 -11.58 6.04
CA GLN A 73 -4.42 -11.11 6.89
C GLN A 73 -4.76 -11.30 8.37
N SER A 74 -3.81 -10.96 9.25
CA SER A 74 -3.83 -11.22 10.70
C SER A 74 -3.97 -12.71 11.02
N TYR A 75 -2.89 -13.30 11.55
CA TYR A 75 -2.79 -14.76 11.67
C TYR A 75 -3.14 -15.43 10.32
N TRP A 76 -2.50 -15.02 9.23
CA TRP A 76 -2.78 -15.57 7.91
C TRP A 76 -2.68 -17.10 7.88
N HIS A 77 -3.53 -17.75 7.07
CA HIS A 77 -3.46 -19.18 6.85
C HIS A 77 -3.74 -19.53 5.37
N PRO A 78 -2.89 -20.34 4.71
CA PRO A 78 -3.01 -20.62 3.27
C PRO A 78 -4.35 -21.26 2.92
N THR A 79 -4.82 -22.20 3.74
CA THR A 79 -6.11 -22.86 3.52
C THR A 79 -7.29 -21.90 3.55
N ASN A 80 -7.25 -20.84 4.37
CA ASN A 80 -8.34 -19.85 4.39
C ASN A 80 -8.31 -18.99 3.12
N GLN A 81 -7.12 -18.57 2.66
CA GLN A 81 -6.98 -17.87 1.38
C GLN A 81 -7.51 -18.74 0.22
N GLN A 82 -7.11 -20.01 0.16
CA GLN A 82 -7.57 -20.93 -0.89
C GLN A 82 -9.07 -21.19 -0.80
N ASN A 83 -9.63 -21.29 0.40
CA ASN A 83 -11.07 -21.43 0.56
C ASN A 83 -11.80 -20.18 0.05
N ALA A 84 -11.32 -18.98 0.36
CA ALA A 84 -11.88 -17.73 -0.13
C ALA A 84 -11.87 -17.69 -1.67
N HIS A 85 -10.73 -18.05 -2.27
CA HIS A 85 -10.57 -18.19 -3.72
C HIS A 85 -11.63 -19.12 -4.32
N ASN A 86 -11.75 -20.33 -3.78
CA ASN A 86 -12.69 -21.34 -4.29
C ASN A 86 -14.14 -20.85 -4.21
N ARG A 87 -14.53 -20.20 -3.11
CA ARG A 87 -15.89 -19.65 -2.96
C ARG A 87 -16.16 -18.50 -3.93
N MET A 88 -15.16 -17.65 -4.20
CA MET A 88 -15.30 -16.61 -5.22
C MET A 88 -15.49 -17.23 -6.61
N MET A 89 -14.75 -18.29 -6.94
CA MET A 89 -14.89 -19.03 -8.21
C MET A 89 -16.23 -19.77 -8.33
N GLU A 90 -16.84 -20.17 -7.21
CA GLU A 90 -18.19 -20.74 -7.16
C GLU A 90 -19.29 -19.69 -7.30
N GLY A 91 -18.95 -18.41 -7.39
CA GLY A 91 -19.91 -17.31 -7.61
C GLY A 91 -20.47 -16.69 -6.33
N MET A 92 -19.98 -17.10 -5.15
CA MET A 92 -20.41 -16.49 -3.89
C MET A 92 -20.01 -15.01 -3.84
N SER A 93 -20.87 -14.21 -3.20
CA SER A 93 -20.63 -12.80 -2.90
C SER A 93 -19.55 -12.60 -1.84
N PRO A 94 -18.91 -11.42 -1.77
CA PRO A 94 -17.95 -11.09 -0.73
C PRO A 94 -18.46 -11.37 0.69
N ASP A 95 -19.72 -11.02 1.00
CA ASP A 95 -20.34 -11.30 2.30
C ASP A 95 -20.48 -12.80 2.55
N GLU A 96 -21.04 -13.55 1.60
CA GLU A 96 -21.19 -15.01 1.73
C GLU A 96 -19.84 -15.72 1.89
N ILE A 97 -18.80 -15.25 1.21
CA ILE A 97 -17.43 -15.79 1.36
C ILE A 97 -16.94 -15.56 2.79
N ILE A 98 -17.10 -14.33 3.33
CA ILE A 98 -16.69 -14.00 4.69
C ILE A 98 -17.48 -14.83 5.72
N GLU A 99 -18.80 -14.93 5.58
CA GLU A 99 -19.64 -15.75 6.45
C GLU A 99 -19.19 -17.21 6.45
N TRP A 100 -18.89 -17.75 5.26
CA TRP A 100 -18.38 -19.10 5.10
C TRP A 100 -17.02 -19.27 5.79
N LEU A 101 -16.08 -18.33 5.59
CA LEU A 101 -14.76 -18.36 6.22
C LEU A 101 -14.84 -18.28 7.74
N VAL A 102 -15.73 -17.45 8.29
CA VAL A 102 -15.94 -17.33 9.73
C VAL A 102 -16.49 -18.63 10.31
N ALA A 103 -17.45 -19.26 9.64
CA ALA A 103 -18.04 -20.53 10.07
C ALA A 103 -17.09 -21.73 9.90
N ASN A 104 -16.14 -21.65 8.96
CA ASN A 104 -15.27 -22.76 8.56
C ASN A 104 -13.77 -22.43 8.68
N ASP A 105 -13.40 -21.51 9.59
CA ASP A 105 -11.99 -21.17 9.81
C ASP A 105 -11.19 -22.44 10.11
N ILE A 106 -10.11 -22.67 9.37
CA ILE A 106 -9.35 -23.92 9.43
C ILE A 106 -8.80 -24.26 10.82
N GLN A 107 -8.64 -23.27 11.70
CA GLN A 107 -8.18 -23.47 13.07
C GLN A 107 -9.28 -23.17 14.10
N ASN A 108 -10.52 -22.98 13.68
CA ASN A 108 -11.66 -22.58 14.52
C ASN A 108 -11.35 -21.31 15.35
N THR A 109 -10.62 -20.36 14.76
CA THR A 109 -10.24 -19.09 15.38
C THR A 109 -10.52 -17.87 14.47
N PRO A 110 -11.73 -17.74 13.90
CA PRO A 110 -12.06 -16.63 12.99
C PRO A 110 -11.85 -15.26 13.66
N GLN A 111 -12.02 -15.16 14.97
CA GLN A 111 -11.77 -13.93 15.74
C GLN A 111 -10.33 -13.41 15.66
N LYS A 112 -9.35 -14.19 15.18
CA LYS A 112 -7.96 -13.76 14.96
C LYS A 112 -7.68 -13.31 13.53
N ARG A 113 -8.65 -13.41 12.63
CA ARG A 113 -8.50 -13.20 11.18
C ARG A 113 -9.02 -11.85 10.76
N GLN A 114 -8.52 -11.36 9.64
CA GLN A 114 -9.00 -10.18 8.97
C GLN A 114 -9.09 -10.45 7.46
N TYR A 115 -10.22 -10.08 6.86
CA TYR A 115 -10.52 -10.33 5.44
C TYR A 115 -11.00 -9.04 4.78
N GLY A 116 -10.58 -8.80 3.55
CA GLY A 116 -11.13 -7.77 2.65
C GLY A 116 -11.35 -8.39 1.28
N ILE A 117 -12.57 -8.29 0.77
CA ILE A 117 -12.98 -8.96 -0.47
C ILE A 117 -13.80 -7.99 -1.32
N VAL A 118 -13.47 -7.91 -2.60
CA VAL A 118 -14.27 -7.23 -3.61
C VAL A 118 -14.45 -8.13 -4.82
N ASP A 119 -15.58 -8.00 -5.50
CA ASP A 119 -15.83 -8.69 -6.75
C ASP A 119 -16.76 -7.90 -7.68
N PHE A 120 -16.90 -8.39 -8.91
CA PHE A 120 -18.03 -8.08 -9.76
C PHE A 120 -19.07 -9.19 -9.63
N ASP A 121 -20.34 -8.86 -9.48
CA ASP A 121 -21.42 -9.84 -9.65
C ASP A 121 -21.58 -10.26 -11.13
N GLN A 122 -22.55 -11.14 -11.41
CA GLN A 122 -22.80 -11.63 -12.77
C GLN A 122 -23.26 -10.55 -13.75
N GLU A 123 -23.78 -9.43 -13.24
CA GLU A 123 -24.25 -8.28 -14.01
C GLU A 123 -23.16 -7.21 -14.18
N GLY A 124 -22.00 -7.41 -13.53
CA GLY A 124 -20.86 -6.48 -13.55
C GLY A 124 -20.95 -5.38 -12.48
N HIS A 125 -21.85 -5.49 -11.51
CA HIS A 125 -21.92 -4.55 -10.39
C HIS A 125 -20.84 -4.87 -9.35
N PRO A 126 -20.16 -3.87 -8.80
CA PRO A 126 -19.16 -4.10 -7.76
C PRO A 126 -19.83 -4.50 -6.45
N ARG A 127 -19.20 -5.42 -5.71
CA ARG A 127 -19.55 -5.73 -4.33
C ARG A 127 -18.29 -5.73 -3.48
N SER A 128 -18.45 -5.49 -2.19
CA SER A 128 -17.35 -5.34 -1.24
C SER A 128 -17.78 -5.83 0.14
N ALA A 129 -16.93 -6.58 0.81
CA ALA A 129 -17.12 -6.94 2.20
C ALA A 129 -15.77 -6.99 2.93
N ALA A 130 -15.79 -6.74 4.23
CA ALA A 130 -14.62 -6.86 5.08
C ALA A 130 -15.00 -7.40 6.46
N PHE A 131 -14.05 -8.06 7.10
CA PHE A 131 -14.21 -8.62 8.43
C PHE A 131 -12.95 -8.37 9.24
N THR A 132 -13.11 -7.99 10.51
CA THR A 132 -12.02 -7.84 11.46
C THR A 132 -12.37 -8.57 12.73
N GLY A 133 -11.66 -9.67 12.98
CA GLY A 133 -11.85 -10.48 14.17
C GLY A 133 -11.57 -9.70 15.45
N THR A 134 -12.38 -9.93 16.48
CA THR A 134 -12.31 -9.23 17.76
C THR A 134 -10.98 -9.42 18.50
N SER A 135 -10.26 -10.51 18.20
CA SER A 135 -8.95 -10.87 18.75
C SER A 135 -7.76 -10.56 17.84
N CYS A 136 -7.95 -9.87 16.70
CA CYS A 136 -6.82 -9.19 16.06
C CYS A 136 -6.27 -8.15 17.04
N HIS A 137 -5.02 -7.75 16.89
CA HIS A 137 -4.39 -6.82 17.83
C HIS A 137 -4.67 -5.36 17.45
N ASN A 138 -4.81 -4.51 18.46
CA ASN A 138 -5.16 -3.09 18.28
C ASN A 138 -3.93 -2.24 17.87
N TYR A 139 -4.11 -1.13 17.16
CA TYR A 139 -5.40 -0.69 16.58
C TYR A 139 -5.77 -1.58 15.38
N LYS A 140 -7.04 -2.01 15.32
CA LYS A 140 -7.57 -2.80 14.21
C LYS A 140 -8.89 -2.22 13.76
N ASN A 141 -9.09 -2.15 12.46
CA ASN A 141 -10.39 -1.87 11.88
C ASN A 141 -10.38 -2.23 10.39
N HIS A 142 -11.54 -2.06 9.76
CA HIS A 142 -11.70 -2.02 8.31
C HIS A 142 -12.66 -0.90 7.91
N ILE A 143 -12.59 -0.52 6.64
CA ILE A 143 -13.49 0.42 5.97
C ILE A 143 -13.99 -0.28 4.69
N ILE A 144 -15.29 -0.13 4.40
CA ILE A 144 -15.93 -0.68 3.21
C ILE A 144 -16.48 0.49 2.42
N GLY A 145 -16.10 0.58 1.15
CA GLY A 145 -16.72 1.45 0.16
C GLY A 145 -17.35 0.63 -0.97
N PRO A 146 -18.04 1.26 -1.93
CA PRO A 146 -18.89 0.55 -2.90
C PRO A 146 -18.13 -0.45 -3.81
N ASN A 147 -16.83 -0.23 -4.02
CA ASN A 147 -15.98 -1.02 -4.90
C ASN A 147 -14.59 -1.27 -4.29
N TYR A 148 -14.42 -1.08 -2.99
CA TYR A 148 -13.15 -1.28 -2.28
C TYR A 148 -13.36 -1.71 -0.84
N ALA A 149 -12.37 -2.40 -0.29
CA ALA A 149 -12.27 -2.71 1.13
C ALA A 149 -10.85 -2.42 1.62
N ILE A 150 -10.74 -1.69 2.73
CA ILE A 150 -9.47 -1.34 3.37
C ILE A 150 -9.46 -1.94 4.77
N GLN A 151 -8.37 -2.57 5.16
CA GLN A 151 -8.26 -3.23 6.46
C GLN A 151 -6.87 -3.11 7.02
N GLY A 152 -6.77 -3.04 8.35
CA GLY A 152 -5.49 -3.20 9.00
C GLY A 152 -5.57 -3.56 10.47
N ASN A 153 -4.44 -4.06 10.99
CA ASN A 153 -4.27 -4.48 12.37
C ASN A 153 -2.91 -4.06 12.90
N ILE A 154 -2.84 -3.82 14.21
CA ILE A 154 -1.69 -3.26 14.95
C ILE A 154 -1.22 -1.93 14.35
N LEU A 155 -2.21 -1.13 13.97
CA LEU A 155 -1.99 0.18 13.40
C LEU A 155 -1.69 1.21 14.49
N LEU A 156 -1.03 2.30 14.10
CA LEU A 156 -0.89 3.49 14.94
C LEU A 156 -2.24 4.09 15.37
N GLY A 157 -3.27 3.87 14.55
CA GLY A 157 -4.65 4.28 14.83
C GLY A 157 -5.52 4.31 13.58
N GLN A 158 -6.79 4.68 13.74
CA GLN A 158 -7.78 4.79 12.66
C GLN A 158 -7.33 5.72 11.53
N GLN A 159 -6.57 6.77 11.87
CA GLN A 159 -6.09 7.76 10.92
C GLN A 159 -5.26 7.17 9.76
N ILE A 160 -4.67 5.99 9.95
CA ILE A 160 -3.96 5.27 8.88
C ILE A 160 -4.95 4.85 7.80
N LEU A 161 -6.07 4.22 8.19
CA LEU A 161 -7.10 3.76 7.27
C LEU A 161 -7.83 4.94 6.63
N ASP A 162 -8.15 5.98 7.39
CA ASP A 162 -8.81 7.18 6.87
C ASP A 162 -7.94 7.89 5.81
N SER A 163 -6.62 7.94 6.03
CA SER A 163 -5.67 8.52 5.07
C SER A 163 -5.53 7.67 3.80
N MET A 164 -5.53 6.34 3.92
CA MET A 164 -5.56 5.43 2.77
C MET A 164 -6.82 5.64 1.94
N GLU A 165 -7.99 5.67 2.59
CA GLU A 165 -9.28 5.88 1.93
C GLU A 165 -9.34 7.24 1.24
N TYR A 166 -8.97 8.32 1.95
CA TYR A 166 -8.97 9.66 1.41
C TYR A 166 -8.15 9.74 0.13
N ARG A 167 -6.95 9.14 0.11
CA ARG A 167 -6.10 9.15 -1.08
C ARG A 167 -6.65 8.30 -2.22
N PHE A 168 -7.18 7.11 -1.92
CA PHE A 168 -7.79 6.24 -2.94
C PHE A 168 -8.94 6.97 -3.65
N LEU A 169 -9.82 7.62 -2.89
CA LEU A 169 -11.01 8.31 -3.42
C LEU A 169 -10.67 9.59 -4.19
N ASN A 170 -9.62 10.32 -3.80
CA ASN A 170 -9.27 11.62 -4.39
C ASN A 170 -8.15 11.53 -5.45
N THR A 171 -7.68 10.33 -5.78
CA THR A 171 -6.70 10.13 -6.85
C THR A 171 -7.41 9.85 -8.16
N GLU A 172 -7.12 10.65 -9.18
CA GLU A 172 -7.54 10.38 -10.55
C GLU A 172 -6.59 9.39 -11.23
N GLY A 173 -7.03 8.79 -12.33
CA GLY A 173 -6.22 7.84 -13.11
C GLY A 173 -6.66 6.38 -12.94
N SER A 174 -5.76 5.47 -13.31
CA SER A 174 -5.97 4.02 -13.31
C SER A 174 -6.18 3.46 -11.89
N LEU A 175 -6.71 2.23 -11.81
CA LEU A 175 -6.83 1.51 -10.54
C LEU A 175 -5.47 1.38 -9.85
N ALA A 176 -4.41 1.14 -10.63
CA ALA A 176 -3.05 1.02 -10.13
C ALA A 176 -2.56 2.32 -9.45
N GLU A 177 -2.82 3.48 -10.05
CA GLU A 177 -2.47 4.80 -9.47
C GLU A 177 -3.23 5.06 -8.17
N LYS A 178 -4.53 4.74 -8.14
CA LYS A 178 -5.35 4.88 -6.93
C LYS A 178 -4.87 3.97 -5.80
N LEU A 179 -4.52 2.72 -6.09
CA LEU A 179 -3.99 1.75 -5.12
C LEU A 179 -2.61 2.19 -4.58
N MET A 180 -1.72 2.66 -5.45
CA MET A 180 -0.42 3.19 -5.02
C MET A 180 -0.59 4.43 -4.14
N SER A 181 -1.52 5.33 -4.50
CA SER A 181 -1.84 6.51 -3.69
C SER A 181 -2.44 6.14 -2.34
N ALA A 182 -3.28 5.10 -2.26
CA ALA A 182 -3.77 4.57 -1.00
C ALA A 182 -2.62 4.16 -0.07
N LEU A 183 -1.62 3.41 -0.56
CA LEU A 183 -0.43 3.06 0.23
C LEU A 183 0.36 4.29 0.69
N GLN A 184 0.51 5.30 -0.16
CA GLN A 184 1.13 6.58 0.24
C GLN A 184 0.37 7.25 1.41
N GLY A 185 -0.90 6.93 1.62
CA GLY A 185 -1.71 7.40 2.75
C GLY A 185 -1.33 6.79 4.08
N ALA A 186 -0.84 5.56 4.06
CA ALA A 186 -0.34 4.86 5.25
C ALA A 186 1.15 5.09 5.52
N LYS A 187 1.88 5.77 4.62
CA LYS A 187 3.34 5.94 4.71
C LYS A 187 3.75 6.95 5.79
N VAL A 188 3.71 6.50 7.04
CA VAL A 188 4.24 7.22 8.21
C VAL A 188 4.97 6.24 9.12
N PRO A 189 6.04 6.67 9.82
CA PRO A 189 6.71 5.82 10.79
C PRO A 189 5.74 5.21 11.81
N GLY A 190 5.79 3.89 11.97
CA GLY A 190 4.94 3.17 12.91
C GLY A 190 3.48 3.01 12.46
N ALA A 191 3.15 3.25 11.18
CA ALA A 191 1.83 2.92 10.64
C ALA A 191 1.42 1.48 10.99
N ASP A 192 2.34 0.55 10.78
CA ASP A 192 2.48 -0.71 11.51
C ASP A 192 3.38 -0.47 12.73
N THR A 193 2.85 -0.61 13.95
CA THR A 193 3.55 -0.09 15.14
C THR A 193 4.83 -0.86 15.49
N ARG A 194 5.04 -2.08 14.96
CA ARG A 194 6.32 -2.80 15.12
C ARG A 194 7.48 -2.07 14.43
N CYS A 195 7.20 -1.36 13.34
CA CYS A 195 8.20 -0.66 12.53
C CYS A 195 8.54 0.74 13.04
N LEU A 196 7.93 1.17 14.15
CA LEU A 196 8.18 2.50 14.72
C LEU A 196 9.66 2.74 15.05
N ASN A 197 10.34 1.75 15.62
CA ASN A 197 11.77 1.87 15.98
C ASN A 197 12.68 1.96 14.75
N GLU A 198 12.26 1.37 13.64
CA GLU A 198 12.96 1.43 12.37
C GLU A 198 12.75 2.77 11.65
N GLY A 199 11.73 3.52 12.05
CA GLY A 199 11.40 4.81 11.44
C GLY A 199 10.65 4.67 10.12
N THR A 200 10.09 3.50 9.83
CA THR A 200 9.36 3.19 8.59
C THR A 200 7.90 2.83 8.86
N SER A 201 7.09 2.83 7.81
CA SER A 201 5.69 2.39 7.86
C SER A 201 5.53 0.88 7.82
N SER A 202 6.48 0.17 7.20
CA SER A 202 6.49 -1.28 6.97
C SER A 202 7.92 -1.77 6.65
N LEU A 203 8.08 -3.07 6.37
CA LEU A 203 9.32 -3.68 5.82
C LEU A 203 9.16 -4.30 4.43
N SER A 204 7.92 -4.58 4.02
CA SER A 204 7.58 -4.98 2.67
C SER A 204 6.31 -4.27 2.20
N ALA A 205 6.12 -4.18 0.88
CA ALA A 205 4.96 -3.59 0.25
C ALA A 205 4.72 -4.18 -1.14
N PHE A 206 3.47 -4.19 -1.61
CA PHE A 206 3.14 -4.56 -2.99
C PHE A 206 1.99 -3.73 -3.56
N VAL A 207 1.91 -3.70 -4.89
CA VAL A 207 0.72 -3.33 -5.65
C VAL A 207 0.50 -4.34 -6.79
N ARG A 208 -0.72 -4.82 -6.94
CA ARG A 208 -1.12 -5.79 -7.97
C ARG A 208 -2.42 -5.35 -8.64
N VAL A 209 -2.46 -5.43 -9.97
CA VAL A 209 -3.66 -5.14 -10.77
C VAL A 209 -3.73 -6.11 -11.94
N ALA A 210 -4.90 -6.68 -12.15
CA ALA A 210 -5.24 -7.50 -13.29
C ALA A 210 -6.22 -6.76 -14.20
N LYS A 211 -6.00 -6.86 -15.51
CA LYS A 211 -7.03 -6.57 -16.52
C LYS A 211 -7.99 -7.75 -16.64
N PRO A 212 -9.21 -7.54 -17.21
CA PRO A 212 -10.19 -8.62 -17.36
C PRO A 212 -9.66 -9.88 -18.05
N ASN A 213 -8.79 -9.73 -19.05
CA ASN A 213 -8.29 -10.84 -19.87
C ASN A 213 -6.89 -11.33 -19.46
N ASP A 214 -6.36 -10.89 -18.32
CA ASP A 214 -5.04 -11.35 -17.85
C ASP A 214 -5.10 -12.83 -17.46
N HIS A 215 -3.97 -13.51 -17.62
CA HIS A 215 -3.78 -14.82 -17.03
C HIS A 215 -3.55 -14.67 -15.51
N PRO A 216 -4.10 -15.52 -14.63
CA PRO A 216 -3.91 -15.41 -13.18
C PRO A 216 -2.44 -15.34 -12.73
N ASP A 217 -1.53 -16.00 -13.46
CA ASP A 217 -0.09 -15.99 -13.18
C ASP A 217 0.68 -14.83 -13.83
N SER A 218 0.02 -13.96 -14.60
CA SER A 218 0.64 -12.88 -15.37
C SER A 218 -0.22 -11.63 -15.30
N LEU A 219 -0.22 -10.98 -14.14
CA LEU A 219 -0.99 -9.77 -13.91
C LEU A 219 -0.34 -8.57 -14.58
N TRP A 220 -1.16 -7.65 -15.08
CA TRP A 220 -0.72 -6.43 -15.74
C TRP A 220 0.17 -5.53 -14.87
N CYS A 221 -0.16 -5.40 -13.59
CA CYS A 221 0.71 -4.81 -12.57
C CYS A 221 1.03 -5.87 -11.51
N HIS A 222 2.30 -6.16 -11.28
CA HIS A 222 2.75 -7.01 -10.19
C HIS A 222 4.09 -6.49 -9.68
N LEU A 223 4.03 -5.59 -8.70
CA LEU A 223 5.21 -4.94 -8.12
C LEU A 223 5.27 -5.27 -6.64
N VAL A 224 6.43 -5.72 -6.19
CA VAL A 224 6.65 -6.20 -4.83
C VAL A 224 8.02 -5.75 -4.36
N VAL A 225 8.06 -5.15 -3.17
CA VAL A 225 9.26 -4.93 -2.39
C VAL A 225 9.18 -5.89 -1.21
N THR A 226 10.01 -6.94 -1.25
CA THR A 226 9.96 -8.02 -0.25
C THR A 226 10.74 -7.70 1.02
N SER A 227 11.73 -6.81 0.93
CA SER A 227 12.52 -6.30 2.07
C SER A 227 13.20 -4.97 1.69
N THR A 228 13.61 -4.22 2.71
CA THR A 228 14.47 -3.04 2.56
C THR A 228 15.58 -3.01 3.62
N PRO A 229 16.69 -2.28 3.39
CA PRO A 229 17.66 -2.02 4.45
C PRO A 229 17.02 -1.24 5.61
N TYR A 230 17.64 -1.35 6.80
CA TYR A 230 17.16 -0.66 8.01
C TYR A 230 16.90 0.83 7.77
N GLY A 231 15.68 1.27 8.08
CA GLY A 231 15.25 2.66 7.97
C GLY A 231 14.94 3.14 6.54
N VAL A 232 15.00 2.25 5.55
CA VAL A 232 14.57 2.54 4.18
C VAL A 232 13.10 2.18 4.04
N GLU A 233 12.27 3.16 3.68
CA GLU A 233 10.83 3.02 3.53
C GLU A 233 10.44 2.16 2.30
N PRO A 234 9.78 1.00 2.50
CA PRO A 234 9.38 0.13 1.39
C PRO A 234 8.37 0.77 0.44
N ILE A 235 7.48 1.63 0.92
CA ILE A 235 6.50 2.31 0.05
C ILE A 235 7.19 3.32 -0.88
N ASP A 236 8.30 3.94 -0.46
CA ASP A 236 9.13 4.78 -1.35
C ASP A 236 9.85 3.93 -2.40
N SER A 237 10.36 2.76 -2.01
CA SER A 237 10.99 1.82 -2.94
C SER A 237 9.99 1.25 -3.95
N LEU A 238 8.76 0.94 -3.49
CA LEU A 238 7.66 0.49 -4.34
C LEU A 238 7.23 1.60 -5.30
N GLN A 239 7.21 2.86 -4.86
CA GLN A 239 6.92 4.00 -5.74
C GLN A 239 7.93 4.09 -6.89
N VAL A 240 9.23 3.86 -6.64
CA VAL A 240 10.23 3.85 -7.71
C VAL A 240 9.94 2.77 -8.75
N LEU A 241 9.58 1.55 -8.30
CA LEU A 241 9.17 0.47 -9.20
C LEU A 241 7.89 0.83 -9.96
N PHE A 242 6.94 1.48 -9.28
CA PHE A 242 5.67 1.90 -9.84
C PHE A 242 5.85 2.95 -10.93
N ASP A 243 6.68 3.96 -10.69
CA ASP A 243 6.99 5.01 -11.66
C ASP A 243 7.68 4.41 -12.90
N GLN A 244 8.61 3.46 -12.72
CA GLN A 244 9.24 2.73 -13.82
C GLN A 244 8.21 1.91 -14.63
N TRP A 245 7.31 1.22 -13.94
CA TRP A 245 6.26 0.43 -14.57
C TRP A 245 5.26 1.31 -15.34
N LEU A 246 4.86 2.46 -14.79
CA LEU A 246 4.00 3.44 -15.49
C LEU A 246 4.63 3.90 -16.80
N ILE A 247 5.95 4.15 -16.80
CA ILE A 247 6.70 4.53 -18.00
C ILE A 247 6.64 3.42 -19.06
N TRP A 248 6.77 2.16 -18.65
CA TRP A 248 6.83 1.02 -19.58
C TRP A 248 5.47 0.64 -20.16
N THR A 249 4.41 0.80 -19.37
CA THR A 249 3.06 0.38 -19.73
C THR A 249 2.28 1.46 -20.47
N ASN A 250 2.79 2.70 -20.51
CA ASN A 250 2.18 3.83 -21.20
C ASN A 250 0.70 4.01 -20.79
N ILE A 251 0.40 3.78 -19.51
CA ILE A 251 -0.95 3.87 -18.90
C ILE A 251 -1.56 5.26 -19.03
N ASN A 252 -0.70 6.23 -19.29
CA ASN A 252 -1.11 7.49 -19.80
C ASN A 252 -0.79 7.56 -21.30
N GLU A 253 -1.74 8.04 -22.10
CA GLU A 253 -1.44 8.82 -23.31
C GLU A 253 -0.59 10.09 -23.01
N ARG A 254 0.00 10.22 -21.80
CA ARG A 254 1.16 11.06 -21.56
C ARG A 254 2.36 10.34 -22.17
N LYS A 255 2.64 10.68 -23.42
CA LYS A 255 3.96 10.54 -24.02
C LYS A 255 5.04 10.77 -22.96
N LEU A 256 5.94 9.79 -22.85
CA LEU A 256 7.30 9.91 -22.33
C LEU A 256 7.73 11.36 -22.14
N ASN A 257 7.98 11.78 -20.90
CA ASN A 257 8.99 12.78 -20.58
C ASN A 257 9.61 12.32 -19.24
N GLU A 258 10.76 11.66 -19.31
CA GLU A 258 12.06 12.29 -19.07
C GLU A 258 12.38 12.34 -17.56
N ALA A 259 13.60 11.95 -17.19
CA ALA A 259 14.09 12.05 -15.82
C ALA A 259 13.74 13.44 -15.24
N SER A 260 13.27 13.50 -13.98
CA SER A 260 12.95 14.72 -13.23
C SER A 260 13.66 15.93 -13.84
N ILE A 261 12.86 16.74 -14.52
CA ILE A 261 13.38 17.91 -15.22
C ILE A 261 13.77 18.96 -14.19
N SER A 262 13.21 18.91 -12.98
CA SER A 262 13.49 19.83 -11.90
C SER A 262 14.50 19.25 -10.92
N ASN A 263 15.40 20.11 -10.43
CA ASN A 263 16.29 19.85 -9.31
C ASN A 263 16.12 20.95 -8.26
N VAL A 264 15.96 20.57 -6.99
CA VAL A 264 15.78 21.52 -5.88
C VAL A 264 16.97 21.47 -4.94
N PHE A 265 17.68 22.59 -4.81
CA PHE A 265 18.88 22.67 -3.97
C PHE A 265 19.10 24.07 -3.36
N PRO A 266 19.73 24.17 -2.18
CA PRO A 266 20.02 23.05 -1.27
C PRO A 266 18.73 22.44 -0.72
N ASN A 267 18.76 21.15 -0.40
CA ASN A 267 17.66 20.45 0.25
C ASN A 267 18.25 19.54 1.36
N PRO A 268 18.07 19.87 2.65
CA PRO A 268 17.24 20.94 3.20
C PRO A 268 17.73 22.37 2.90
N ALA A 269 16.79 23.31 2.80
CA ALA A 269 17.05 24.73 2.60
C ALA A 269 16.83 25.55 3.88
N SER A 270 17.74 26.48 4.19
CA SER A 270 17.63 27.33 5.38
C SER A 270 17.22 28.76 5.05
N GLN A 271 17.90 29.44 4.13
CA GLN A 271 17.65 30.84 3.75
C GLN A 271 17.02 30.98 2.36
N THR A 272 17.49 30.18 1.42
CA THR A 272 17.01 30.16 0.03
C THR A 272 17.05 28.74 -0.51
N PHE A 273 16.24 28.46 -1.52
CA PHE A 273 16.37 27.28 -2.37
C PHE A 273 16.20 27.68 -3.83
N THR A 274 16.81 26.91 -4.71
CA THR A 274 16.75 27.06 -6.15
C THR A 274 15.96 25.89 -6.71
N ILE A 275 15.05 26.18 -7.64
CA ILE A 275 14.44 25.19 -8.51
C ILE A 275 15.03 25.40 -9.90
N ASP A 276 15.88 24.47 -10.31
CA ASP A 276 16.51 24.42 -11.63
C ASP A 276 15.76 23.44 -12.51
N ILE A 277 15.28 23.90 -13.68
CA ILE A 277 14.53 23.08 -14.63
C ILE A 277 15.44 22.85 -15.84
N LYS A 278 15.82 21.59 -16.05
CA LYS A 278 16.58 21.13 -17.22
C LYS A 278 15.84 21.55 -18.49
N PRO A 279 16.55 22.05 -19.50
CA PRO A 279 15.96 22.36 -20.78
C PRO A 279 15.39 21.09 -21.42
N VAL A 280 14.07 20.98 -21.45
CA VAL A 280 13.33 20.00 -22.27
C VAL A 280 13.10 20.63 -23.63
N TYR A 281 13.24 19.86 -24.72
CA TYR A 281 12.95 20.37 -26.07
C TYR A 281 11.53 20.97 -26.09
N GLU A 282 11.42 22.22 -26.58
CA GLU A 282 10.18 23.01 -26.75
C GLU A 282 9.58 23.71 -25.49
N LEU A 283 10.20 23.61 -24.30
CA LEU A 283 9.72 24.35 -23.11
C LEU A 283 10.30 25.76 -23.03
N ASN A 284 9.54 26.77 -23.47
CA ASN A 284 9.95 28.18 -23.41
C ASN A 284 9.54 28.90 -22.11
N GLN A 285 8.54 28.39 -21.40
CA GLN A 285 8.04 28.94 -20.14
C GLN A 285 7.36 27.86 -19.30
N ALA A 286 7.44 28.00 -17.98
CA ALA A 286 6.73 27.15 -17.03
C ALA A 286 6.32 27.93 -15.78
N THR A 287 5.24 27.52 -15.13
CA THR A 287 4.83 28.02 -13.82
C THR A 287 5.23 27.02 -12.74
N ILE A 288 5.99 27.51 -11.77
CA ILE A 288 6.37 26.78 -10.55
C ILE A 288 5.43 27.20 -9.43
N ARG A 289 4.73 26.26 -8.82
CA ARG A 289 3.88 26.46 -7.63
C ARG A 289 4.43 25.69 -6.45
N ILE A 290 4.33 26.28 -5.27
CA ILE A 290 4.85 25.71 -4.03
C ILE A 290 3.74 25.60 -3.01
N PHE A 291 3.59 24.42 -2.41
CA PHE A 291 2.53 24.09 -1.47
C PHE A 291 3.11 23.64 -0.13
N ASN A 292 2.42 23.93 0.96
CA ASN A 292 2.74 23.35 2.26
C ASN A 292 2.20 21.91 2.39
N ASN A 293 2.46 21.26 3.52
CA ASN A 293 1.99 19.91 3.82
C ASN A 293 0.47 19.73 3.96
N ARG A 294 -0.32 20.80 3.86
CA ARG A 294 -1.78 20.77 3.81
C ARG A 294 -2.32 21.05 2.41
N GLY A 295 -1.44 21.15 1.40
CA GLY A 295 -1.82 21.46 0.01
C GLY A 295 -2.17 22.94 -0.23
N LEU A 296 -1.89 23.84 0.72
CA LEU A 296 -2.10 25.28 0.53
C LEU A 296 -0.95 25.89 -0.27
N LEU A 297 -1.27 26.68 -1.29
CA LEU A 297 -0.30 27.42 -2.11
C LEU A 297 0.41 28.49 -1.25
N ILE A 298 1.73 28.46 -1.25
CA ILE A 298 2.63 29.35 -0.50
C ILE A 298 3.38 30.29 -1.44
N ASP A 299 3.76 29.81 -2.63
CA ASP A 299 4.56 30.57 -3.59
C ASP A 299 4.25 30.19 -5.04
N GLU A 300 4.49 31.14 -5.94
CA GLU A 300 4.38 30.93 -7.37
C GLU A 300 5.43 31.77 -8.10
N ALA A 301 6.08 31.19 -9.11
CA ALA A 301 7.02 31.88 -9.97
C ALA A 301 6.91 31.42 -11.43
N GLN A 302 7.28 32.29 -12.37
CA GLN A 302 7.38 31.97 -13.79
C GLN A 302 8.84 31.68 -14.13
N TRP A 303 9.09 30.52 -14.70
CA TRP A 303 10.38 30.09 -15.24
C TRP A 303 10.45 30.40 -16.74
N GLN A 304 11.57 30.97 -17.17
CA GLN A 304 11.83 31.38 -18.57
C GLN A 304 13.24 30.95 -19.01
N GLY A 305 13.63 29.70 -18.71
CA GLY A 305 14.93 29.15 -19.11
C GLY A 305 16.03 29.20 -18.04
N GLU A 306 15.85 29.97 -16.96
CA GLU A 306 16.86 30.16 -15.91
C GLU A 306 16.38 29.63 -14.54
N PRO A 307 17.27 29.08 -13.69
CA PRO A 307 16.90 28.61 -12.35
C PRO A 307 16.24 29.71 -11.50
N ILE A 308 15.20 29.35 -10.76
CA ILE A 308 14.47 30.30 -9.91
C ILE A 308 14.89 30.14 -8.45
N ILE A 309 15.28 31.25 -7.82
CA ILE A 309 15.65 31.30 -6.40
C ILE A 309 14.47 31.81 -5.58
N PHE A 310 14.09 31.04 -4.57
CA PHE A 310 13.06 31.38 -3.60
C PHE A 310 13.68 31.70 -2.24
N ASN A 311 13.10 32.66 -1.53
CA ASN A 311 13.50 33.01 -0.17
C ASN A 311 12.59 32.33 0.86
N THR A 312 13.16 31.75 1.92
CA THR A 312 12.44 30.96 2.93
C THR A 312 11.75 31.80 4.02
N VAL A 313 11.75 33.14 3.94
CA VAL A 313 11.17 34.04 4.96
C VAL A 313 9.73 33.67 5.29
N LYS A 314 8.87 33.41 4.30
CA LYS A 314 7.46 33.03 4.49
C LYS A 314 7.21 31.54 4.79
N TYR A 315 8.26 30.76 4.92
CA TYR A 315 8.20 29.31 5.15
C TYR A 315 8.50 29.00 6.62
N THR A 316 7.80 28.06 7.22
CA THR A 316 8.19 27.44 8.51
C THR A 316 9.01 26.17 8.28
N THR A 317 9.77 25.71 9.28
CA THR A 317 10.46 24.40 9.23
C THR A 317 9.45 23.28 8.91
N GLY A 318 9.75 22.45 7.93
CA GLY A 318 8.85 21.38 7.47
C GLY A 318 9.02 20.99 6.00
N ILE A 319 8.16 20.08 5.55
CA ILE A 319 8.12 19.56 4.18
C ILE A 319 7.22 20.46 3.32
N TYR A 320 7.70 20.79 2.12
CA TYR A 320 6.98 21.51 1.09
C TYR A 320 6.99 20.71 -0.21
N TYR A 321 6.03 21.01 -1.06
CA TYR A 321 5.86 20.38 -2.37
C TYR A 321 5.98 21.44 -3.45
N PHE A 322 6.61 21.12 -4.57
CA PHE A 322 6.59 21.97 -5.75
C PHE A 322 5.89 21.25 -6.90
N GLN A 323 5.30 22.04 -7.80
CA GLN A 323 4.71 21.60 -9.04
C GLN A 323 5.19 22.52 -10.15
N VAL A 324 5.72 21.94 -11.23
CA VAL A 324 6.05 22.63 -12.47
C VAL A 324 4.96 22.34 -13.49
N SER A 325 4.43 23.39 -14.11
CA SER A 325 3.39 23.28 -15.13
C SER A 325 3.73 24.12 -16.36
N GLY A 326 3.42 23.63 -17.55
CA GLY A 326 3.61 24.33 -18.83
C GLY A 326 2.66 23.79 -19.88
N ASN A 327 2.22 24.65 -20.80
CA ASN A 327 1.21 24.30 -21.83
C ASN A 327 -0.06 23.64 -21.26
N ASN A 328 -0.56 24.15 -20.12
CA ASN A 328 -1.70 23.61 -19.37
C ASN A 328 -1.54 22.16 -18.86
N MET A 329 -0.33 21.64 -18.78
CA MET A 329 -0.03 20.32 -18.23
C MET A 329 0.93 20.44 -17.04
N ILE A 330 0.83 19.51 -16.09
CA ILE A 330 1.86 19.32 -15.06
C ILE A 330 3.03 18.60 -15.72
N LEU A 331 4.21 19.23 -15.67
CA LEU A 331 5.45 18.73 -16.27
C LEU A 331 6.31 17.99 -15.25
N ASP A 332 6.28 18.41 -13.99
CA ASP A 332 7.07 17.82 -12.91
C ASP A 332 6.49 18.16 -11.53
N SER A 333 6.82 17.38 -10.51
CA SER A 333 6.51 17.69 -9.12
C SER A 333 7.46 16.98 -8.16
N GLY A 334 7.67 17.54 -6.98
CA GLY A 334 8.52 16.92 -5.98
C GLY A 334 8.37 17.54 -4.60
N LYS A 335 9.24 17.12 -3.67
CA LYS A 335 9.24 17.60 -2.28
C LYS A 335 10.61 18.13 -1.88
N PHE A 336 10.63 19.12 -0.99
CA PHE A 336 11.85 19.66 -0.39
C PHE A 336 11.60 20.09 1.05
N ASN A 337 12.68 20.17 1.83
CA ASN A 337 12.63 20.49 3.25
C ASN A 337 13.12 21.91 3.49
N ILE A 338 12.40 22.65 4.34
CA ILE A 338 12.89 23.89 4.95
C ILE A 338 13.35 23.59 6.37
N GLN A 339 14.57 24.02 6.70
CA GLN A 339 15.17 23.91 8.03
C GLN A 339 15.75 25.27 8.45
N LYS A 340 14.99 26.02 9.25
CA LYS A 340 15.40 27.33 9.80
C LYS A 340 16.28 27.20 11.04
#